data_AF-A0A6A4WAG4-F1
#
_entry.id   AF-A0A6A4WAG4-F1
#
_cell.length_a   1.000
_cell.length_b   1.000
_cell.length_c   1.000
_cell.angle_alpha   90.00
_cell.angle_beta   90.00
_cell.angle_gamma   90.00
#
_symmetry.space_group_name_H-M   'P 1'
#
loop_
_entity.id
_entity.type
_entity.pdbx_description
1 polymer ?
#
loop_
_entity_poly.entity_id
_entity_poly.type
_entity_poly.pdbx_seq_one_letter_code
_entity_poly.pdbx_strand_id
1 'polypeptide(L)'
;MSLRHDLDTHGPDLLAINETWLRPSQDSRYVPIPGYRLFRRDRPVGGGRGRGRPAGGVAAVVRDGLRASEITIPDRPAPGSKLESLWLKVGAGDQQFYFCSFYRPPRQNIDDVTADLDDLQEQLETVAGRHSGLIIIAGDVNIDMRSNNTAKQNFDQLLDGFALRQHITGPTFRSSGSTIDVICSNGETRRHGTLHCDYSDHNWARAIFNLAGLRPKPTVLTARSWRRASADELNQRLQGIDWSPVYHSADPAAQWEYFLSVTRPVLDELVPLRRTRVRNPTAPPVTEATKQLMAERRAALRGGDRELYRQLNRRVRAAIRRDTRDAVESRIRERGPASVWGSVRTVVASKQCGKPTVTAEDVDVDALNHYFVDIGVRTSRSVDSSGPELPIRLPRVSTGSFKVSPLYGVDTRWFRSYLADHYQRVQLQSAGQSLRRTISRPLLNPIGTFQGSALGPLLHNVYANDLPLNIDESTSTIAYADDVQLYVSGPPRDIVRLTESLEDSLTSLSNWYGKNGLKINAAKTQLIVLGTREMTRRLPPISINFSGSTIASSSTVKNLGRRRRSHIHFSWLTLI
;
A
#
# COMPACT_ATOMS: atom_id res chain seq x y z
N MET A 1 -0.78 -0.37 -3.41
CA MET A 1 -0.73 0.26 -2.08
C MET A 1 -0.77 -0.76 -0.93
N SER A 2 -1.54 -1.85 -1.03
CA SER A 2 -1.70 -2.82 0.05
C SER A 2 -0.41 -3.60 0.41
N LEU A 3 0.31 -4.14 -0.59
CA LEU A 3 1.63 -4.76 -0.37
C LEU A 3 2.62 -3.81 0.33
N ARG A 4 2.57 -2.52 0.03
CA ARG A 4 3.43 -1.52 0.66
C ARG A 4 3.14 -1.40 2.16
N HIS A 5 1.87 -1.36 2.53
CA HIS A 5 1.44 -1.29 3.92
C HIS A 5 1.93 -2.50 4.72
N ASP A 6 1.84 -3.70 4.14
CA ASP A 6 2.31 -4.94 4.77
C ASP A 6 3.83 -4.96 4.94
N LEU A 7 4.58 -4.49 3.93
CA LEU A 7 6.03 -4.37 4.02
C LEU A 7 6.46 -3.39 5.12
N ASP A 8 5.72 -2.29 5.31
CA ASP A 8 5.98 -1.32 6.37
C ASP A 8 5.56 -1.85 7.75
N THR A 9 4.52 -2.70 7.81
CA THR A 9 3.96 -3.25 9.06
C THR A 9 4.73 -4.45 9.57
N HIS A 10 5.03 -5.41 8.69
CA HIS A 10 5.68 -6.67 9.03
C HIS A 10 7.19 -6.60 8.91
N GLY A 11 7.69 -5.74 8.04
CA GLY A 11 9.12 -5.56 7.83
C GLY A 11 9.86 -6.88 7.61
N PRO A 12 9.58 -7.65 6.53
CA PRO A 12 10.42 -8.78 6.17
C PRO A 12 11.84 -8.33 5.79
N ASP A 13 12.82 -9.22 5.93
CA ASP A 13 14.18 -9.00 5.39
C ASP A 13 14.31 -9.54 3.96
N LEU A 14 13.56 -10.60 3.66
CA LEU A 14 13.43 -11.23 2.35
C LEU A 14 11.96 -11.54 2.09
N LEU A 15 11.53 -11.41 0.84
CA LEU A 15 10.18 -11.76 0.43
C LEU A 15 10.18 -12.41 -0.95
N ALA A 16 9.53 -13.58 -1.07
CA ALA A 16 9.18 -14.20 -2.35
C ALA A 16 7.82 -13.67 -2.82
N ILE A 17 7.72 -13.35 -4.11
CA ILE A 17 6.50 -12.91 -4.78
C ILE A 17 6.33 -13.79 -6.00
N ASN A 18 5.21 -14.49 -6.06
CA ASN A 18 4.83 -15.35 -7.17
C ASN A 18 3.72 -14.69 -7.98
N GLU A 19 3.61 -15.08 -9.25
CA GLU A 19 2.69 -14.49 -10.21
C GLU A 19 2.78 -12.96 -10.22
N THR A 20 3.94 -12.43 -10.60
CA THR A 20 4.14 -10.97 -10.63
C THR A 20 3.33 -10.29 -11.74
N TRP A 21 3.00 -11.03 -12.82
CA TRP A 21 2.36 -10.54 -14.04
C TRP A 21 3.15 -9.41 -14.74
N LEU A 22 4.41 -9.24 -14.37
CA LEU A 22 5.29 -8.23 -14.93
C LEU A 22 5.86 -8.70 -16.27
N ARG A 23 6.13 -7.73 -17.15
CA ARG A 23 6.78 -7.96 -18.45
C ARG A 23 8.28 -7.66 -18.36
N PRO A 24 9.11 -8.38 -19.15
CA PRO A 24 10.54 -8.05 -19.29
C PRO A 24 10.77 -6.58 -19.69
N SER A 25 9.84 -6.05 -20.48
CA SER A 25 9.87 -4.69 -21.02
C SER A 25 9.54 -3.62 -19.96
N GLN A 26 8.72 -3.95 -18.96
CA GLN A 26 8.42 -3.05 -17.84
C GLN A 26 9.64 -2.88 -16.93
N ASP A 27 10.30 -1.73 -16.92
CA ASP A 27 11.48 -1.52 -16.06
C ASP A 27 11.16 -1.60 -14.56
N SER A 28 11.97 -2.33 -13.79
CA SER A 28 11.82 -2.51 -12.33
C SER A 28 11.77 -1.20 -11.54
N ARG A 29 12.29 -0.08 -12.09
CA ARG A 29 12.22 1.25 -11.47
C ARG A 29 10.80 1.83 -11.40
N TYR A 30 9.87 1.33 -12.23
CA TYR A 30 8.45 1.68 -12.16
C TYR A 30 7.67 0.86 -11.13
N VAL A 31 8.30 -0.15 -10.53
CA VAL A 31 7.78 -0.91 -9.38
C VAL A 31 8.69 -0.69 -8.17
N PRO A 32 8.91 0.57 -7.73
CA PRO A 32 9.80 0.82 -6.62
C PRO A 32 9.20 0.23 -5.34
N ILE A 33 10.03 -0.51 -4.59
CA ILE A 33 9.70 -0.96 -3.24
C ILE A 33 10.64 -0.23 -2.28
N PRO A 34 10.29 1.01 -1.85
CA PRO A 34 11.14 1.85 -1.01
C PRO A 34 11.73 1.10 0.20
N GLY A 35 13.06 1.03 0.30
CA GLY A 35 13.74 0.30 1.39
C GLY A 35 14.08 -1.15 1.08
N TYR A 36 13.81 -1.61 -0.14
CA TYR A 36 14.12 -2.93 -0.64
C TYR A 36 14.66 -2.86 -2.07
N ARG A 37 15.42 -3.88 -2.45
CA ARG A 37 15.84 -4.15 -3.82
C ARG A 37 15.02 -5.30 -4.39
N LEU A 38 14.45 -5.08 -5.57
CA LEU A 38 13.68 -6.06 -6.33
C LEU A 38 14.60 -6.84 -7.27
N PHE A 39 14.51 -8.16 -7.22
CA PHE A 39 15.01 -9.09 -8.22
C PHE A 39 13.80 -9.81 -8.82
N ARG A 40 13.78 -10.05 -10.13
CA ARG A 40 12.63 -10.69 -10.78
C ARG A 40 13.06 -11.47 -12.01
N ARG A 41 12.26 -12.46 -12.36
CA ARG A 41 12.33 -13.22 -13.60
C ARG A 41 10.91 -13.25 -14.19
N ASP A 42 10.74 -12.49 -15.27
CA ASP A 42 9.44 -12.27 -15.91
C ASP A 42 9.17 -13.36 -16.97
N ARG A 43 7.91 -13.80 -17.12
CA ARG A 43 7.55 -14.77 -18.16
C ARG A 43 7.53 -14.08 -19.54
N PRO A 44 8.16 -14.65 -20.59
CA PRO A 44 8.09 -14.11 -21.95
C PRO A 44 6.65 -14.03 -22.49
N VAL A 45 6.39 -13.03 -23.33
CA VAL A 45 5.08 -12.82 -23.97
C VAL A 45 4.84 -13.96 -24.98
N GLY A 46 3.83 -14.81 -24.73
CA GLY A 46 3.43 -15.90 -25.63
C GLY A 46 3.19 -17.27 -24.97
N GLY A 47 3.55 -17.46 -23.70
CA GLY A 47 3.47 -18.77 -23.03
C GLY A 47 2.14 -19.13 -22.35
N GLY A 48 1.10 -18.30 -22.43
CA GLY A 48 -0.18 -18.49 -21.71
C GLY A 48 -1.34 -18.92 -22.62
N ARG A 49 -2.27 -19.73 -22.09
CA ARG A 49 -3.55 -20.03 -22.75
C ARG A 49 -4.41 -18.76 -22.84
N GLY A 50 -4.35 -18.07 -23.99
CA GLY A 50 -5.31 -17.05 -24.41
C GLY A 50 -4.83 -15.60 -24.34
N ARG A 51 -4.87 -14.91 -25.50
CA ARG A 51 -4.78 -13.45 -25.70
C ARG A 51 -3.60 -12.73 -25.02
N GLY A 52 -2.37 -12.95 -25.47
CA GLY A 52 -1.27 -11.96 -25.40
C GLY A 52 -0.93 -11.33 -24.04
N ARG A 53 -1.39 -11.89 -22.93
CA ARG A 53 -1.09 -11.42 -21.57
C ARG A 53 -0.02 -12.34 -20.95
N PRO A 54 1.07 -11.79 -20.38
CA PRO A 54 1.98 -12.59 -19.57
C PRO A 54 1.19 -13.14 -18.38
N ALA A 55 1.24 -14.44 -18.15
CA ALA A 55 0.70 -15.07 -16.95
C ALA A 55 1.87 -15.70 -16.19
N GLY A 56 2.07 -15.41 -14.91
CA GLY A 56 3.21 -15.93 -14.12
C GLY A 56 4.28 -14.87 -13.80
N GLY A 57 5.52 -15.32 -13.63
CA GLY A 57 6.69 -14.54 -13.22
C GLY A 57 6.95 -14.64 -11.72
N VAL A 58 8.22 -14.69 -11.33
CA VAL A 58 8.68 -14.74 -9.93
C VAL A 58 9.55 -13.55 -9.58
N ALA A 59 9.48 -13.10 -8.33
CA ALA A 59 10.32 -12.04 -7.81
C ALA A 59 10.75 -12.28 -6.37
N ALA A 60 11.94 -11.79 -6.06
CA ALA A 60 12.50 -11.79 -4.72
C ALA A 60 12.83 -10.35 -4.32
N VAL A 61 12.32 -9.93 -3.17
CA VAL A 61 12.51 -8.59 -2.62
C VAL A 61 13.41 -8.68 -1.40
N VAL A 62 14.53 -7.96 -1.42
CA VAL A 62 15.60 -8.03 -0.41
C VAL A 62 15.72 -6.68 0.28
N ARG A 63 15.65 -6.64 1.61
CA ARG A 63 15.77 -5.38 2.38
C ARG A 63 17.11 -4.70 2.12
N ASP A 64 17.05 -3.37 1.98
CA ASP A 64 18.24 -2.53 1.87
C ASP A 64 19.16 -2.72 3.09
N GLY A 65 20.43 -3.04 2.81
CA GLY A 65 21.43 -3.31 3.83
C GLY A 65 21.93 -4.76 3.83
N LEU A 66 21.14 -5.68 3.29
CA LEU A 66 21.60 -7.02 2.95
C LEU A 66 22.33 -6.99 1.60
N ARG A 67 23.43 -7.73 1.50
CA ARG A 67 24.07 -7.99 0.20
C ARG A 67 23.27 -9.09 -0.48
N ALA A 68 22.99 -8.95 -1.77
CA ALA A 68 22.42 -10.04 -2.55
C ALA A 68 22.82 -9.95 -4.03
N SER A 69 22.94 -11.08 -4.67
CA SER A 69 23.20 -11.22 -6.10
C SER A 69 22.47 -12.45 -6.63
N GLU A 70 21.99 -12.39 -7.87
CA GLU A 70 21.41 -13.56 -8.53
C GLU A 70 22.48 -14.63 -8.76
N ILE A 71 22.07 -15.89 -8.67
CA ILE A 71 22.92 -17.05 -8.98
C ILE A 71 22.48 -17.61 -10.32
N THR A 72 23.44 -17.76 -11.23
CA THR A 72 23.21 -18.45 -12.48
C THR A 72 23.05 -19.94 -12.23
N ILE A 73 21.85 -20.43 -12.49
CA ILE A 73 21.51 -21.85 -12.61
C ILE A 73 21.58 -22.20 -14.10
N PRO A 74 22.19 -23.33 -14.50
CA PRO A 74 22.23 -23.76 -15.89
C PRO A 74 20.82 -23.78 -16.51
N ASP A 75 20.66 -23.18 -17.68
CA ASP A 75 19.37 -23.09 -18.37
C ASP A 75 19.10 -24.39 -19.15
N ARG A 76 18.85 -25.46 -18.39
CA ARG A 76 18.49 -26.79 -18.89
C ARG A 76 17.33 -27.35 -18.06
N PRO A 77 16.14 -26.71 -18.09
CA PRO A 77 15.01 -27.23 -17.34
C PRO A 77 14.68 -28.65 -17.81
N ALA A 78 14.28 -29.50 -16.87
CA ALA A 78 13.83 -30.86 -17.17
C ALA A 78 12.75 -30.82 -18.28
N PRO A 79 12.78 -31.74 -19.26
CA PRO A 79 11.79 -31.75 -20.34
C PRO A 79 10.36 -31.73 -19.80
N GLY A 80 9.57 -30.72 -20.20
CA GLY A 80 8.18 -30.57 -19.75
C GLY A 80 7.98 -29.79 -18.44
N SER A 81 9.05 -29.38 -17.76
CA SER A 81 8.99 -28.46 -16.61
C SER A 81 8.41 -27.10 -17.03
N LYS A 82 7.59 -26.54 -16.13
CA LYS A 82 7.07 -25.17 -16.16
C LYS A 82 7.38 -24.45 -14.85
N LEU A 83 8.31 -24.99 -14.05
CA LEU A 83 8.79 -24.38 -12.83
C LEU A 83 9.42 -23.02 -13.14
N GLU A 84 9.03 -22.02 -12.38
CA GLU A 84 9.69 -20.72 -12.41
C GLU A 84 10.46 -20.54 -11.11
N SER A 85 11.72 -20.14 -11.21
CA SER A 85 12.57 -19.95 -10.04
C SER A 85 13.51 -18.75 -10.20
N LEU A 86 13.87 -18.16 -9.07
CA LEU A 86 14.85 -17.08 -8.95
C LEU A 86 15.71 -17.32 -7.72
N TRP A 87 16.97 -17.63 -7.95
CA TRP A 87 17.95 -17.93 -6.91
C TRP A 87 18.82 -16.72 -6.60
N LEU A 88 18.89 -16.36 -5.31
CA LEU A 88 19.72 -15.30 -4.79
C LEU A 88 20.74 -15.84 -3.78
N LYS A 89 21.97 -15.39 -3.91
CA LYS A 89 22.98 -15.47 -2.85
C LYS A 89 22.83 -14.25 -1.97
N VAL A 90 22.53 -14.44 -0.68
CA VAL A 90 22.28 -13.35 0.28
C VAL A 90 23.37 -13.33 1.35
N GLY A 91 23.92 -12.14 1.62
CA GLY A 91 24.92 -11.88 2.64
C GLY A 91 24.36 -11.02 3.76
N ALA A 92 24.44 -11.54 4.99
CA ALA A 92 23.96 -10.94 6.23
C ALA A 92 25.11 -10.84 7.24
N GLY A 93 25.74 -9.66 7.34
CA GLY A 93 26.97 -9.53 8.14
C GLY A 93 28.10 -10.35 7.51
N ASP A 94 28.66 -11.30 8.26
CA ASP A 94 29.69 -12.24 7.80
C ASP A 94 29.09 -13.58 7.32
N GLN A 95 27.78 -13.79 7.53
CA GLN A 95 27.09 -14.99 7.07
C GLN A 95 26.64 -14.85 5.61
N GLN A 96 26.63 -15.97 4.90
CA GLN A 96 26.10 -16.11 3.55
C GLN A 96 25.13 -17.28 3.49
N PHE A 97 24.04 -17.12 2.75
CA PHE A 97 23.01 -18.15 2.57
C PHE A 97 22.33 -17.99 1.22
N TYR A 98 21.54 -18.99 0.84
CA TYR A 98 20.87 -19.06 -0.45
C TYR A 98 19.37 -18.92 -0.26
N PHE A 99 18.73 -18.12 -1.11
CA PHE A 99 17.29 -17.89 -1.10
C PHE A 99 16.71 -18.12 -2.49
N CYS A 100 15.69 -18.95 -2.62
CA CYS A 100 14.94 -19.16 -3.85
C CYS A 100 13.51 -18.66 -3.71
N SER A 101 13.06 -17.82 -4.64
CA SER A 101 11.64 -17.61 -4.90
C SER A 101 11.24 -18.51 -6.07
N PHE A 102 10.28 -19.40 -5.87
CA PHE A 102 9.81 -20.31 -6.93
C PHE A 102 8.29 -20.34 -7.05
N TYR A 103 7.79 -20.63 -8.23
CA TYR A 103 6.37 -20.81 -8.53
C TYR A 103 6.19 -22.01 -9.45
N ARG A 104 5.34 -22.95 -9.03
CA ARG A 104 4.93 -24.07 -9.85
C ARG A 104 3.49 -23.85 -10.34
N PRO A 105 3.21 -23.82 -11.65
CA PRO A 105 1.84 -23.71 -12.15
C PRO A 105 0.95 -24.89 -11.70
N PRO A 106 -0.36 -24.68 -11.48
CA PRO A 106 -1.27 -25.73 -11.01
C PRO A 106 -1.55 -26.77 -12.11
N ARG A 107 -0.64 -27.73 -12.27
CA ARG A 107 -0.78 -28.90 -13.16
C ARG A 107 -0.98 -30.16 -12.31
N GLN A 108 -2.00 -30.94 -12.63
CA GLN A 108 -2.44 -32.11 -11.86
C GLN A 108 -1.91 -33.44 -12.42
N ASN A 109 -1.38 -33.46 -13.64
CA ASN A 109 -0.80 -34.67 -14.22
C ASN A 109 0.49 -35.05 -13.47
N ILE A 110 0.67 -36.34 -13.16
CA ILE A 110 1.82 -36.85 -12.40
C ILE A 110 3.12 -36.59 -13.15
N ASP A 111 3.15 -36.75 -14.47
CA ASP A 111 4.36 -36.49 -15.28
C ASP A 111 4.75 -35.02 -15.23
N ASP A 112 3.76 -34.11 -15.26
CA ASP A 112 3.97 -32.67 -15.14
C ASP A 112 4.51 -32.28 -13.76
N VAL A 113 3.96 -32.89 -12.69
CA VAL A 113 4.45 -32.69 -11.32
C VAL A 113 5.88 -33.18 -11.21
N THR A 114 6.16 -34.38 -11.71
CA THR A 114 7.49 -35.01 -11.63
C THR A 114 8.52 -34.16 -12.38
N ALA A 115 8.23 -33.72 -13.61
CA ALA A 115 9.12 -32.85 -14.36
C ALA A 115 9.43 -31.51 -13.63
N ASP A 116 8.44 -30.91 -12.96
CA ASP A 116 8.66 -29.68 -12.16
C ASP A 116 9.53 -29.94 -10.92
N LEU A 117 9.36 -31.10 -10.27
CA LEU A 117 10.14 -31.46 -9.08
C LEU A 117 11.57 -31.90 -9.42
N ASP A 118 11.75 -32.63 -10.52
CA ASP A 118 13.07 -33.02 -11.04
C ASP A 118 13.90 -31.78 -11.42
N ASP A 119 13.25 -30.79 -12.06
CA ASP A 119 13.88 -29.48 -12.31
C ASP A 119 14.30 -28.81 -11.00
N LEU A 120 13.40 -28.70 -10.02
CA LEU A 120 13.75 -28.14 -8.71
C LEU A 120 14.91 -28.89 -8.03
N GLN A 121 14.96 -30.22 -8.16
CA GLN A 121 16.02 -31.06 -7.63
C GLN A 121 17.37 -30.72 -8.29
N GLU A 122 17.46 -30.65 -9.62
CA GLU A 122 18.71 -30.29 -10.32
C GLU A 122 19.22 -28.89 -9.90
N GLN A 123 18.29 -27.95 -9.69
CA GLN A 123 18.64 -26.62 -9.18
C GLN A 123 19.19 -26.68 -7.75
N LEU A 124 18.59 -27.50 -6.88
CA LEU A 124 19.05 -27.72 -5.50
C LEU A 124 20.42 -28.40 -5.46
N GLU A 125 20.67 -29.41 -6.30
CA GLU A 125 21.99 -30.06 -6.43
C GLU A 125 23.06 -29.05 -6.84
N THR A 126 22.74 -28.21 -7.82
CA THR A 126 23.63 -27.12 -8.28
C THR A 126 23.97 -26.15 -7.16
N VAL A 127 23.00 -25.80 -6.31
CA VAL A 127 23.19 -24.85 -5.21
C VAL A 127 23.92 -25.50 -4.03
N ALA A 128 23.52 -26.71 -3.64
CA ALA A 128 24.13 -27.47 -2.56
C ALA A 128 25.61 -27.80 -2.86
N GLY A 129 25.95 -28.07 -4.12
CA GLY A 129 27.33 -28.27 -4.56
C GLY A 129 28.21 -27.01 -4.46
N ARG A 130 27.61 -25.82 -4.45
CA ARG A 130 28.34 -24.54 -4.35
C ARG A 130 28.54 -24.05 -2.92
N HIS A 131 27.71 -24.49 -1.97
CA HIS A 131 27.74 -24.02 -0.59
C HIS A 131 26.99 -24.93 0.39
N SER A 132 27.58 -25.21 1.54
CA SER A 132 27.03 -26.10 2.58
C SER A 132 26.21 -25.39 3.68
N GLY A 133 26.04 -24.07 3.58
CA GLY A 133 25.29 -23.30 4.59
C GLY A 133 23.77 -23.30 4.40
N LEU A 134 23.11 -22.31 5.00
CA LEU A 134 21.66 -22.19 5.01
C LEU A 134 21.09 -22.03 3.59
N ILE A 135 20.08 -22.84 3.28
CA ILE A 135 19.29 -22.79 2.05
C ILE A 135 17.83 -22.56 2.46
N ILE A 136 17.19 -21.56 1.86
CA ILE A 136 15.77 -21.26 2.04
C ILE A 136 15.13 -21.22 0.66
N ILE A 137 14.08 -22.00 0.45
CA ILE A 137 13.22 -21.91 -0.73
C ILE A 137 11.81 -21.53 -0.30
N ALA A 138 11.17 -20.63 -1.04
CA ALA A 138 9.85 -20.13 -0.70
C ALA A 138 9.02 -19.83 -1.95
N GLY A 139 7.73 -20.14 -1.87
CA GLY A 139 6.75 -19.76 -2.88
C GLY A 139 5.60 -20.75 -2.99
N ASP A 140 4.81 -20.60 -4.05
CA ASP A 140 3.63 -21.41 -4.31
C ASP A 140 4.00 -22.67 -5.12
N VAL A 141 3.88 -23.83 -4.46
CA VAL A 141 4.16 -25.14 -5.06
C VAL A 141 2.92 -25.73 -5.74
N ASN A 142 1.74 -25.17 -5.52
CA ASN A 142 0.46 -25.71 -6.00
C ASN A 142 0.26 -27.21 -5.70
N ILE A 143 0.83 -27.67 -4.58
CA ILE A 143 0.65 -29.00 -3.99
C ILE A 143 0.15 -28.77 -2.56
N ASP A 144 -1.01 -29.33 -2.23
CA ASP A 144 -1.57 -29.16 -0.89
C ASP A 144 -0.80 -29.99 0.14
N MET A 145 0.03 -29.31 0.94
CA MET A 145 0.84 -29.91 1.99
C MET A 145 0.03 -30.50 3.15
N ARG A 146 -1.29 -30.26 3.19
CA ARG A 146 -2.22 -30.88 4.16
C ARG A 146 -2.83 -32.17 3.66
N SER A 147 -2.83 -32.39 2.35
CA SER A 147 -3.37 -33.60 1.72
C SER A 147 -2.38 -34.76 1.85
N ASN A 148 -2.83 -36.01 1.66
CA ASN A 148 -1.94 -37.17 1.57
C ASN A 148 -2.01 -37.74 0.16
N ASN A 149 -1.29 -37.14 -0.78
CA ASN A 149 -1.24 -37.54 -2.18
C ASN A 149 0.20 -37.76 -2.67
N THR A 150 0.33 -38.42 -3.83
CA THR A 150 1.64 -38.72 -4.44
C THR A 150 2.47 -37.47 -4.69
N ALA A 151 1.85 -36.36 -5.10
CA ALA A 151 2.56 -35.11 -5.34
C ALA A 151 3.24 -34.56 -4.07
N LYS A 152 2.56 -34.61 -2.92
CA LYS A 152 3.14 -34.25 -1.62
C LYS A 152 4.25 -35.22 -1.22
N GLN A 153 4.04 -36.53 -1.39
CA GLN A 153 5.05 -37.54 -1.05
C GLN A 153 6.34 -37.34 -1.86
N ASN A 154 6.23 -37.07 -3.16
CA ASN A 154 7.37 -36.77 -4.02
C ASN A 154 8.07 -35.48 -3.59
N PHE A 155 7.31 -34.44 -3.23
CA PHE A 155 7.88 -33.20 -2.73
C PHE A 155 8.58 -33.39 -1.38
N ASP A 156 8.00 -34.15 -0.45
CA ASP A 156 8.63 -34.46 0.84
C ASP A 156 9.93 -35.25 0.64
N GLN A 157 9.94 -36.25 -0.26
CA GLN A 157 11.16 -37.01 -0.60
C GLN A 157 12.28 -36.11 -1.15
N LEU A 158 11.92 -35.16 -2.03
CA LEU A 158 12.86 -34.15 -2.51
C LEU A 158 13.39 -33.30 -1.36
N LEU A 159 12.53 -32.83 -0.46
CA LEU A 159 12.96 -32.03 0.69
C LEU A 159 13.90 -32.81 1.61
N ASP A 160 13.59 -34.08 1.90
CA ASP A 160 14.40 -34.98 2.71
C ASP A 160 15.79 -35.19 2.11
N GLY A 161 15.88 -35.34 0.78
CA GLY A 161 17.15 -35.48 0.05
C GLY A 161 18.14 -34.32 0.26
N PHE A 162 17.64 -33.10 0.53
CA PHE A 162 18.45 -31.91 0.79
C PHE A 162 18.41 -31.44 2.26
N ALA A 163 17.91 -32.29 3.17
CA ALA A 163 17.68 -31.96 4.58
C ALA A 163 16.86 -30.67 4.77
N LEU A 164 15.96 -30.36 3.82
CA LEU A 164 15.04 -29.23 3.90
C LEU A 164 13.80 -29.67 4.68
N ARG A 165 13.28 -28.77 5.52
CA ARG A 165 12.01 -28.96 6.22
C ARG A 165 11.04 -27.88 5.78
N GLN A 166 9.80 -28.26 5.46
CA GLN A 166 8.71 -27.32 5.25
C GLN A 166 8.24 -26.77 6.62
N HIS A 167 8.14 -25.45 6.76
CA HIS A 167 7.86 -24.77 8.03
C HIS A 167 6.41 -24.27 8.18
N ILE A 168 5.58 -24.29 7.15
CA ILE A 168 4.24 -23.67 7.15
C ILE A 168 3.15 -24.71 7.43
N THR A 169 2.47 -24.56 8.56
CA THR A 169 1.48 -25.53 9.05
C THR A 169 0.01 -25.07 8.96
N GLY A 170 -0.22 -23.78 8.66
CA GLY A 170 -1.56 -23.18 8.57
C GLY A 170 -2.04 -23.02 7.12
N PRO A 171 -3.36 -22.85 6.88
CA PRO A 171 -3.89 -22.66 5.54
C PRO A 171 -3.35 -21.39 4.90
N THR A 172 -2.84 -21.52 3.68
CA THR A 172 -2.31 -20.40 2.91
C THR A 172 -3.28 -19.97 1.84
N PHE A 173 -4.00 -20.88 1.18
CA PHE A 173 -5.07 -20.52 0.25
C PHE A 173 -6.42 -20.52 0.95
N ARG A 174 -7.06 -19.35 1.07
CA ARG A 174 -8.27 -19.20 1.88
C ARG A 174 -9.48 -19.94 1.32
N SER A 175 -9.63 -19.95 0.01
CA SER A 175 -10.85 -20.46 -0.63
C SER A 175 -11.03 -21.97 -0.46
N SER A 176 -9.95 -22.74 -0.38
CA SER A 176 -10.00 -24.19 -0.13
C SER A 176 -9.50 -24.60 1.27
N GLY A 177 -8.82 -23.71 1.99
CA GLY A 177 -8.11 -24.06 3.23
C GLY A 177 -6.83 -24.89 3.00
N SER A 178 -6.36 -25.03 1.77
CA SER A 178 -5.12 -25.76 1.45
C SER A 178 -3.86 -24.99 1.88
N THR A 179 -2.76 -25.73 2.04
CA THR A 179 -1.43 -25.16 2.27
C THR A 179 -0.58 -25.41 1.04
N ILE A 180 -0.55 -24.43 0.14
CA ILE A 180 0.17 -24.51 -1.14
C ILE A 180 1.36 -23.53 -1.20
N ASP A 181 1.41 -22.56 -0.29
CA ASP A 181 2.55 -21.63 -0.16
C ASP A 181 3.49 -22.16 0.92
N VAL A 182 4.73 -22.47 0.53
CA VAL A 182 5.70 -23.12 1.40
C VAL A 182 6.88 -22.24 1.69
N ILE A 183 7.47 -22.43 2.88
CA ILE A 183 8.83 -21.99 3.19
C ILE A 183 9.56 -23.25 3.64
N CYS A 184 10.54 -23.69 2.87
CA CYS A 184 11.36 -24.85 3.19
C CYS A 184 12.80 -24.42 3.43
N SER A 185 13.45 -25.00 4.44
CA SER A 185 14.87 -24.72 4.69
C SER A 185 15.55 -25.81 5.51
N ASN A 186 16.87 -25.90 5.42
CA ASN A 186 17.73 -26.74 6.27
C ASN A 186 18.12 -26.03 7.59
N GLY A 187 17.51 -24.88 7.89
CA GLY A 187 17.76 -24.10 9.09
C GLY A 187 16.64 -24.21 10.13
N GLU A 188 16.98 -23.94 11.38
CA GLU A 188 16.00 -23.85 12.46
C GLU A 188 15.25 -22.50 12.44
N THR A 189 13.92 -22.57 12.50
CA THR A 189 13.07 -21.38 12.59
C THR A 189 12.76 -21.03 14.04
N ARG A 190 12.88 -19.75 14.40
CA ARG A 190 12.46 -19.25 15.71
C ARG A 190 10.93 -19.15 15.82
N ARG A 191 10.30 -18.79 14.70
CA ARG A 191 8.84 -18.64 14.58
C ARG A 191 8.45 -18.80 13.13
N HIS A 192 7.37 -19.53 12.89
CA HIS A 192 6.79 -19.70 11.57
C HIS A 192 5.26 -19.66 11.67
N GLY A 193 4.57 -19.54 10.53
CA GLY A 193 3.12 -19.56 10.46
C GLY A 193 2.56 -18.71 9.32
N THR A 194 1.24 -18.52 9.32
CA THR A 194 0.55 -17.74 8.29
C THR A 194 0.08 -16.38 8.82
N LEU A 195 0.02 -15.37 7.96
CA LEU A 195 -0.60 -14.07 8.24
C LEU A 195 -1.68 -13.78 7.20
N HIS A 196 -2.75 -13.10 7.60
CA HIS A 196 -3.80 -12.71 6.68
C HIS A 196 -3.30 -11.74 5.61
N CYS A 197 -3.77 -11.88 4.38
CA CYS A 197 -3.48 -10.99 3.27
C CYS A 197 -4.79 -10.40 2.73
N ASP A 198 -4.92 -9.07 2.75
CA ASP A 198 -6.18 -8.37 2.43
C ASP A 198 -6.46 -8.25 0.92
N TYR A 199 -5.51 -8.61 0.05
CA TYR A 199 -5.56 -8.31 -1.40
C TYR A 199 -5.22 -9.49 -2.30
N SER A 200 -4.99 -10.67 -1.73
CA SER A 200 -4.85 -11.94 -2.44
C SER A 200 -5.55 -13.01 -1.65
N ASP A 201 -6.10 -14.03 -2.31
CA ASP A 201 -6.66 -15.23 -1.68
C ASP A 201 -5.60 -16.10 -1.00
N HIS A 202 -4.32 -15.83 -1.29
CA HIS A 202 -3.19 -16.37 -0.57
C HIS A 202 -2.87 -15.52 0.66
N ASN A 203 -2.96 -16.12 1.84
CA ASN A 203 -2.36 -15.64 3.07
C ASN A 203 -0.83 -15.70 2.97
N TRP A 204 -0.16 -14.81 3.69
CA TRP A 204 1.29 -14.80 3.78
C TRP A 204 1.81 -16.05 4.50
N ALA A 205 2.76 -16.75 3.90
CA ALA A 205 3.67 -17.65 4.60
C ALA A 205 4.80 -16.85 5.25
N ARG A 206 5.11 -17.09 6.54
CA ARG A 206 6.18 -16.40 7.25
C ARG A 206 7.02 -17.37 8.05
N ALA A 207 8.34 -17.20 7.99
CA ALA A 207 9.32 -17.83 8.89
C ALA A 207 10.36 -16.81 9.35
N ILE A 208 10.88 -16.97 10.56
CA ILE A 208 11.91 -16.13 11.17
C ILE A 208 13.11 -17.01 11.47
N PHE A 209 14.25 -16.67 10.87
CA PHE A 209 15.54 -17.34 11.07
C PHE A 209 16.46 -16.46 11.92
N ASN A 210 17.25 -17.08 12.80
CA ASN A 210 18.28 -16.36 13.55
C ASN A 210 19.59 -16.38 12.76
N LEU A 211 20.03 -15.21 12.30
CA LEU A 211 21.34 -15.02 11.69
C LEU A 211 22.25 -14.27 12.68
N ALA A 212 23.45 -14.77 12.92
CA ALA A 212 24.39 -14.13 13.84
C ALA A 212 25.04 -12.90 13.18
N GLY A 213 25.32 -11.85 13.97
CA GLY A 213 26.10 -10.69 13.51
C GLY A 213 25.36 -9.67 12.64
N LEU A 214 24.05 -9.82 12.41
CA LEU A 214 23.27 -8.84 11.65
C LEU A 214 23.03 -7.55 12.46
N ARG A 215 23.78 -6.49 12.15
CA ARG A 215 23.39 -5.11 12.52
C ARG A 215 22.68 -4.47 11.33
N PRO A 216 21.39 -4.09 11.44
CA PRO A 216 20.66 -3.47 10.34
C PRO A 216 21.43 -2.24 9.86
N LYS A 217 21.86 -2.26 8.60
CA LYS A 217 22.40 -1.06 7.98
C LYS A 217 21.23 -0.10 7.75
N PRO A 218 21.48 1.21 7.82
CA PRO A 218 20.48 2.23 7.53
C PRO A 218 19.89 2.02 6.14
N THR A 219 18.56 2.02 6.03
CA THR A 219 17.82 1.94 4.77
C THR A 219 18.23 3.11 3.85
N VAL A 220 18.44 2.87 2.55
CA VAL A 220 18.87 3.90 1.58
C VAL A 220 17.87 3.93 0.43
N LEU A 221 17.06 4.97 0.35
CA LEU A 221 16.14 5.18 -0.78
C LEU A 221 16.88 5.66 -2.01
N THR A 222 16.57 5.09 -3.16
CA THR A 222 16.98 5.64 -4.45
C THR A 222 15.77 6.37 -5.03
N ALA A 223 15.87 7.68 -5.19
CA ALA A 223 14.78 8.51 -5.70
C ALA A 223 15.31 9.70 -6.50
N ARG A 224 14.51 10.21 -7.44
CA ARG A 224 14.77 11.47 -8.14
C ARG A 224 14.35 12.64 -7.25
N SER A 225 15.18 13.67 -7.15
CA SER A 225 14.84 14.90 -6.42
C SER A 225 14.29 15.95 -7.37
N TRP A 226 12.99 16.15 -7.34
CA TRP A 226 12.30 17.16 -8.16
C TRP A 226 12.46 18.60 -7.67
N ARG A 227 13.05 18.83 -6.49
CA ARG A 227 13.16 20.16 -5.85
C ARG A 227 13.86 21.23 -6.68
N ARG A 228 14.72 20.84 -7.63
CA ARG A 228 15.48 21.73 -8.51
C ARG A 228 15.26 21.42 -9.99
N ALA A 229 14.25 20.61 -10.31
CA ALA A 229 13.96 20.26 -11.69
C ALA A 229 13.36 21.47 -12.40
N SER A 230 13.92 21.83 -13.56
CA SER A 230 13.31 22.82 -14.44
C SER A 230 12.16 22.16 -15.20
N ALA A 231 10.94 22.59 -14.92
CA ALA A 231 9.76 22.13 -15.67
C ALA A 231 9.84 22.56 -17.15
N ASP A 232 10.40 23.75 -17.40
CA ASP A 232 10.53 24.31 -18.75
C ASP A 232 11.49 23.49 -19.62
N GLU A 233 12.64 23.11 -19.06
CA GLU A 233 13.63 22.30 -19.77
C GLU A 233 13.10 20.89 -20.06
N LEU A 234 12.37 20.30 -19.10
CA LEU A 234 11.69 19.02 -19.30
C LEU A 234 10.67 19.12 -20.45
N ASN A 235 9.87 20.17 -20.48
CA ASN A 235 8.87 20.38 -21.53
C ASN A 235 9.48 20.57 -22.91
N GLN A 236 10.53 21.37 -23.01
CA GLN A 236 11.24 21.58 -24.26
C GLN A 236 11.81 20.26 -24.81
N ARG A 237 12.40 19.43 -23.93
CA ARG A 237 12.96 18.12 -24.32
C ARG A 237 11.87 17.14 -24.76
N LEU A 238 10.71 17.14 -24.08
CA LEU A 238 9.59 16.26 -24.42
C LEU A 238 8.84 16.70 -25.70
N GLN A 239 8.79 18.00 -26.00
CA GLN A 239 8.22 18.52 -27.24
C GLN A 239 9.04 18.13 -28.48
N GLY A 240 10.35 17.94 -28.32
CA GLY A 240 11.23 17.50 -29.40
C GLY A 240 11.16 16.00 -29.72
N ILE A 241 10.37 15.22 -28.99
CA ILE A 241 10.23 13.78 -29.20
C ILE A 241 9.16 13.52 -30.25
N ASP A 242 9.45 12.65 -31.20
CA ASP A 242 8.42 12.11 -32.09
C ASP A 242 7.53 11.12 -31.33
N TRP A 243 6.26 11.45 -31.18
CA TRP A 243 5.27 10.63 -30.50
C TRP A 243 4.48 9.72 -31.45
N SER A 244 4.70 9.82 -32.76
CA SER A 244 3.98 9.05 -33.78
C SER A 244 3.95 7.54 -33.49
N PRO A 245 5.03 6.90 -33.02
CA PRO A 245 4.99 5.46 -32.70
C PRO A 245 4.04 5.09 -31.55
N VAL A 246 3.80 5.99 -30.61
CA VAL A 246 2.78 5.80 -29.56
C VAL A 246 1.38 5.87 -30.17
N TYR A 247 1.14 6.83 -31.08
CA TYR A 247 -0.19 7.06 -31.63
C TYR A 247 -0.66 5.98 -32.61
N HIS A 248 0.25 5.39 -33.38
CA HIS A 248 -0.08 4.42 -34.42
C HIS A 248 -0.06 2.97 -33.93
N SER A 249 0.46 2.71 -32.73
CA SER A 249 0.44 1.36 -32.17
C SER A 249 -0.96 1.00 -31.67
N ALA A 250 -1.50 -0.12 -32.14
CA ALA A 250 -2.74 -0.72 -31.62
C ALA A 250 -2.50 -1.55 -30.34
N ASP A 251 -1.24 -1.81 -29.97
CA ASP A 251 -0.85 -2.54 -28.76
C ASP A 251 -0.45 -1.56 -27.64
N PRO A 252 -1.22 -1.49 -26.53
CA PRO A 252 -0.89 -0.66 -25.38
C PRO A 252 0.47 -0.97 -24.75
N ALA A 253 0.96 -2.20 -24.88
CA ALA A 253 2.29 -2.53 -24.39
C ALA A 253 3.37 -1.83 -25.23
N ALA A 254 3.31 -1.94 -26.55
CA ALA A 254 4.22 -1.22 -27.45
C ALA A 254 4.16 0.31 -27.28
N GLN A 255 2.97 0.88 -27.02
CA GLN A 255 2.81 2.30 -26.69
C GLN A 255 3.61 2.69 -25.44
N TRP A 256 3.45 1.91 -24.37
CA TRP A 256 4.14 2.13 -23.10
C TRP A 256 5.66 1.97 -23.23
N GLU A 257 6.13 0.94 -23.94
CA GLU A 257 7.56 0.72 -24.15
C GLU A 257 8.22 1.87 -24.91
N TYR A 258 7.56 2.35 -25.97
CA TYR A 258 8.08 3.50 -26.71
C TYR A 258 8.11 4.75 -25.83
N PHE A 259 7.02 5.05 -25.12
CA PHE A 259 6.96 6.16 -24.17
C PHE A 259 8.11 6.12 -23.15
N LEU A 260 8.40 4.95 -22.59
CA LEU A 260 9.52 4.77 -21.66
C LEU A 260 10.87 4.99 -22.33
N SER A 261 11.07 4.49 -23.55
CA SER A 261 12.35 4.58 -24.27
C SER A 261 12.76 6.03 -24.55
N VAL A 262 11.80 6.91 -24.83
CA VAL A 262 12.04 8.31 -25.19
C VAL A 262 12.05 9.25 -23.99
N THR A 263 11.25 8.98 -22.96
CA THR A 263 11.18 9.84 -21.76
C THR A 263 12.29 9.55 -20.74
N ARG A 264 12.76 8.30 -20.66
CA ARG A 264 13.75 7.90 -19.66
C ARG A 264 15.08 8.65 -19.76
N PRO A 265 15.71 8.80 -20.95
CA PRO A 265 16.98 9.53 -21.06
C PRO A 265 16.86 10.98 -20.59
N VAL A 266 15.74 11.63 -20.95
CA VAL A 266 15.44 13.01 -20.53
C VAL A 266 15.35 13.12 -19.00
N LEU A 267 14.69 12.16 -18.34
CA LEU A 267 14.59 12.13 -16.88
C LEU A 267 15.92 11.80 -16.19
N ASP A 268 16.74 10.93 -16.78
CA ASP A 268 18.06 10.57 -16.26
C ASP A 268 19.05 11.74 -16.30
N GLU A 269 18.92 12.62 -17.29
CA GLU A 269 19.72 13.85 -17.41
C GLU A 269 19.23 14.96 -16.47
N LEU A 270 17.92 15.28 -16.49
CA LEU A 270 17.38 16.44 -15.76
C LEU A 270 17.24 16.22 -14.26
N VAL A 271 16.88 15.00 -13.86
CA VAL A 271 16.62 14.65 -12.46
C VAL A 271 17.22 13.27 -12.17
N PRO A 272 18.56 13.16 -12.08
CA PRO A 272 19.21 11.87 -11.89
C PRO A 272 18.77 11.20 -10.58
N LEU A 273 18.75 9.87 -10.60
CA LEU A 273 18.49 9.07 -9.40
C LEU A 273 19.58 9.32 -8.36
N ARG A 274 19.18 9.70 -7.14
CA ARG A 274 20.11 9.89 -6.02
C ARG A 274 19.78 8.93 -4.88
N ARG A 275 20.83 8.39 -4.26
CA ARG A 275 20.72 7.53 -3.09
C ARG A 275 20.70 8.40 -1.84
N THR A 276 19.63 8.30 -1.05
CA THR A 276 19.44 9.05 0.19
C THR A 276 19.21 8.09 1.35
N ARG A 277 20.00 8.23 2.42
CA ARG A 277 19.85 7.42 3.63
C ARG A 277 18.57 7.80 4.37
N VAL A 278 17.66 6.85 4.51
CA VAL A 278 16.47 6.98 5.36
C VAL A 278 16.92 6.87 6.81
N ARG A 279 16.69 7.95 7.55
CA ARG A 279 16.70 7.89 9.01
C ARG A 279 15.32 7.40 9.42
N ASN A 280 15.26 6.43 10.34
CA ASN A 280 13.99 5.95 10.87
C ASN A 280 13.17 7.17 11.36
N PRO A 281 12.04 7.51 10.70
CA PRO A 281 11.26 8.69 11.04
C PRO A 281 10.66 8.60 12.44
N THR A 282 10.53 7.38 12.99
CA THR A 282 9.94 7.09 14.30
C THR A 282 10.99 6.79 15.38
N ALA A 283 12.29 6.76 15.04
CA ALA A 283 13.31 6.62 16.07
C ALA A 283 13.28 7.87 16.96
N PRO A 284 13.11 7.72 18.28
CA PRO A 284 13.07 8.86 19.16
C PRO A 284 14.43 9.56 19.08
N PRO A 285 14.45 10.91 19.00
CA PRO A 285 15.69 11.64 19.12
C PRO A 285 16.27 11.34 20.50
N VAL A 286 17.55 10.98 20.55
CA VAL A 286 18.26 10.65 21.78
C VAL A 286 19.54 11.44 21.87
N THR A 287 19.75 12.11 23.00
CA THR A 287 20.97 12.85 23.34
C THR A 287 22.11 11.89 23.67
N GLU A 288 23.35 12.37 23.66
CA GLU A 288 24.52 11.56 24.08
C GLU A 288 24.39 11.05 25.52
N ALA A 289 23.84 11.86 26.43
CA ALA A 289 23.56 11.45 27.80
C ALA A 289 22.57 10.27 27.87
N THR A 290 21.52 10.28 27.03
CA THR A 290 20.57 9.16 26.95
C THR A 290 21.22 7.91 26.33
N LYS A 291 22.12 8.06 25.36
CA LYS A 291 22.88 6.92 24.79
C LYS A 291 23.78 6.26 25.83
N GLN A 292 24.41 7.05 26.70
CA GLN A 292 25.25 6.54 27.78
C GLN A 292 24.42 5.75 28.80
N LEU A 293 23.27 6.26 29.22
CA LEU A 293 22.30 5.52 30.05
C LEU A 293 21.82 4.21 29.39
N MET A 294 21.60 4.22 28.07
CA MET A 294 21.23 3.01 27.32
C MET A 294 22.38 1.99 27.28
N ALA A 295 23.63 2.44 27.25
CA ALA A 295 24.82 1.59 27.29
C ALA A 295 25.01 0.95 28.68
N GLU A 296 24.88 1.73 29.75
CA GLU A 296 24.91 1.26 31.14
C GLU A 296 23.81 0.22 31.40
N ARG A 297 22.58 0.47 30.93
CA ARG A 297 21.48 -0.51 31.02
C ARG A 297 21.82 -1.82 30.32
N ARG A 298 22.47 -1.77 29.15
CA ARG A 298 22.90 -2.98 28.43
C ARG A 298 24.02 -3.71 29.17
N ALA A 299 24.93 -2.99 29.82
CA ALA A 299 25.98 -3.57 30.65
C ALA A 299 25.39 -4.28 31.88
N ALA A 300 24.44 -3.66 32.59
CA ALA A 300 23.72 -4.27 33.71
C ALA A 300 22.94 -5.54 33.30
N LEU A 301 22.30 -5.53 32.12
CA LEU A 301 21.63 -6.72 31.58
C LEU A 301 22.60 -7.87 31.28
N ARG A 302 23.80 -7.56 30.74
CA ARG A 302 24.84 -8.56 30.48
C ARG A 302 25.50 -9.08 31.76
N GLY A 303 25.65 -8.22 32.77
CA GLY A 303 26.21 -8.56 34.08
C GLY A 303 25.24 -9.29 35.01
N GLY A 304 23.98 -9.53 34.61
CA GLY A 304 23.00 -10.28 35.40
C GLY A 304 22.37 -9.52 36.57
N ASP A 305 22.72 -8.24 36.78
CA ASP A 305 22.17 -7.41 37.86
C ASP A 305 20.74 -6.94 37.52
N ARG A 306 19.77 -7.70 38.03
CA ARG A 306 18.34 -7.45 37.82
C ARG A 306 17.86 -6.14 38.42
N GLU A 307 18.41 -5.70 39.55
CA GLU A 307 17.91 -4.52 40.25
C GLU A 307 18.45 -3.24 39.60
N LEU A 308 19.75 -3.21 39.31
CA LEU A 308 20.36 -2.13 38.54
C LEU A 308 19.74 -2.02 37.14
N TYR A 309 19.46 -3.14 36.48
CA TYR A 309 18.76 -3.13 35.19
C TYR A 309 17.36 -2.49 35.28
N ARG A 310 16.57 -2.81 36.31
CA ARG A 310 15.23 -2.21 36.49
C ARG A 310 15.32 -0.70 36.69
N GLN A 311 16.24 -0.24 37.53
CA GLN A 311 16.45 1.18 37.80
C GLN A 311 16.90 1.93 36.54
N LEU A 312 17.91 1.40 35.83
CA LEU A 312 18.41 1.98 34.58
C LEU A 312 17.36 1.94 33.47
N ASN A 313 16.53 0.90 33.40
CA ASN A 313 15.45 0.83 32.42
C ASN A 313 14.37 1.91 32.66
N ARG A 314 14.05 2.23 33.92
CA ARG A 314 13.15 3.35 34.24
C ARG A 314 13.77 4.70 33.84
N ARG A 315 15.06 4.91 34.17
CA ARG A 315 15.80 6.14 33.82
C ARG A 315 15.91 6.35 32.31
N VAL A 316 16.27 5.30 31.55
CA VAL A 316 16.32 5.33 30.08
C VAL A 316 14.96 5.66 29.48
N ARG A 317 13.86 5.06 29.96
CA ARG A 317 12.51 5.37 29.48
C ARG A 317 12.12 6.82 29.75
N ALA A 318 12.49 7.36 30.92
CA ALA A 318 12.24 8.77 31.24
C ALA A 318 13.08 9.72 30.37
N ALA A 319 14.36 9.38 30.14
CA ALA A 319 15.26 10.17 29.30
C ALA A 319 14.82 10.20 27.84
N ILE A 320 14.42 9.05 27.26
CA ILE A 320 13.87 9.00 25.89
C ILE A 320 12.61 9.86 25.75
N ARG A 321 11.71 9.85 26.74
CA ARG A 321 10.51 10.71 26.73
C ARG A 321 10.86 12.19 26.76
N ARG A 322 11.85 12.57 27.57
CA ARG A 322 12.36 13.94 27.67
C ARG A 322 12.93 14.41 26.33
N ASP A 323 13.88 13.65 25.76
CA ASP A 323 14.53 13.98 24.50
C ASP A 323 13.52 14.05 23.34
N THR A 324 12.52 13.16 23.33
CA THR A 324 11.44 13.17 22.34
C THR A 324 10.59 14.43 22.46
N ARG A 325 10.22 14.84 23.67
CA ARG A 325 9.46 16.08 23.92
C ARG A 325 10.25 17.30 23.46
N ASP A 326 11.51 17.43 23.89
CA ASP A 326 12.33 18.61 23.63
C ASP A 326 12.61 18.79 22.12
N ALA A 327 12.76 17.68 21.39
CA ALA A 327 12.91 17.70 19.93
C ALA A 327 11.60 18.03 19.17
N VAL A 328 10.45 17.59 19.68
CA VAL A 328 9.14 17.96 19.13
C VAL A 328 8.87 19.44 19.38
N GLU A 329 9.16 19.95 20.58
CA GLU A 329 9.04 21.38 20.92
C GLU A 329 9.94 22.26 20.06
N SER A 330 11.20 21.88 19.84
CA SER A 330 12.11 22.62 18.95
C SER A 330 11.59 22.66 17.50
N ARG A 331 11.11 21.53 16.97
CA ARG A 331 10.55 21.51 15.60
C ARG A 331 9.33 22.40 15.44
N ILE A 332 8.46 22.43 16.45
CA ILE A 332 7.27 23.29 16.45
C ILE A 332 7.67 24.77 16.51
N ARG A 333 8.69 25.10 17.31
CA ARG A 333 9.23 26.46 17.39
C ARG A 333 9.86 26.92 16.08
N GLU A 334 10.60 26.04 15.40
CA GLU A 334 11.29 26.34 14.14
C GLU A 334 10.38 26.41 12.91
N ARG A 335 9.37 25.54 12.82
CA ARG A 335 8.51 25.40 11.62
C ARG A 335 7.11 25.99 11.79
N GLY A 336 6.84 26.57 12.94
CA GLY A 336 5.56 27.17 13.28
C GLY A 336 4.45 26.15 13.62
N PRO A 337 3.30 26.65 14.08
CA PRO A 337 2.19 25.85 14.63
C PRO A 337 1.58 24.84 13.65
N ALA A 338 1.67 25.08 12.34
CA ALA A 338 1.18 24.17 11.30
C ALA A 338 1.95 22.82 11.26
N SER A 339 3.16 22.76 11.83
CA SER A 339 4.02 21.57 11.83
C SER A 339 3.74 20.57 12.97
N VAL A 340 2.89 20.96 13.93
CA VAL A 340 2.55 20.20 15.14
C VAL A 340 2.04 18.81 14.79
N TRP A 341 1.10 18.72 13.85
CA TRP A 341 0.46 17.46 13.46
C TRP A 341 1.39 16.48 12.76
N GLY A 342 2.33 16.98 11.94
CA GLY A 342 3.36 16.15 11.32
C GLY A 342 4.32 15.54 12.34
N SER A 343 4.55 16.22 13.47
CA SER A 343 5.50 15.82 14.51
C SER A 343 4.91 14.85 15.54
N VAL A 344 3.59 14.89 15.77
CA VAL A 344 2.88 13.99 16.70
C VAL A 344 2.57 12.62 16.06
N ARG A 345 2.40 12.58 14.74
CA ARG A 345 2.02 11.37 13.98
C ARG A 345 3.01 10.22 14.13
N THR A 346 4.28 10.50 14.42
CA THR A 346 5.37 9.52 14.60
C THR A 346 5.31 8.74 15.93
N VAL A 347 4.44 9.15 16.86
CA VAL A 347 4.40 8.61 18.24
C VAL A 347 3.19 7.68 18.50
N VAL A 348 2.17 7.64 17.63
CA VAL A 348 0.81 7.15 17.98
C VAL A 348 0.25 5.98 17.11
N ALA A 349 1.04 5.00 16.65
CA ALA A 349 0.49 3.80 15.96
C ALA A 349 0.11 2.69 16.98
N SER A 350 -0.87 1.77 16.85
CA SER A 350 -1.91 1.36 15.87
C SER A 350 -2.79 0.25 16.49
N LYS A 351 -4.07 0.08 16.10
CA LYS A 351 -4.85 -1.20 16.09
C LYS A 351 -6.07 -1.10 15.13
N GLN A 352 -6.28 -2.10 14.27
CA GLN A 352 -7.46 -2.29 13.41
C GLN A 352 -8.23 -3.56 13.82
N CYS A 353 -9.52 -3.63 13.46
CA CYS A 353 -10.45 -4.72 13.76
C CYS A 353 -11.18 -5.13 12.46
N GLY A 354 -11.32 -6.44 12.22
CA GLY A 354 -11.87 -7.04 11.01
C GLY A 354 -13.40 -7.05 10.92
N LYS A 355 -13.93 -7.36 9.74
CA LYS A 355 -15.37 -7.53 9.44
C LYS A 355 -15.64 -8.94 8.91
N PRO A 356 -16.87 -9.48 9.07
CA PRO A 356 -17.22 -10.83 8.65
C PRO A 356 -17.78 -10.91 7.22
N THR A 357 -17.70 -12.12 6.64
CA THR A 357 -18.07 -12.49 5.27
C THR A 357 -19.47 -13.12 5.22
N VAL A 358 -20.25 -12.84 4.17
CA VAL A 358 -21.58 -13.44 3.89
C VAL A 358 -21.46 -14.44 2.74
N THR A 359 -22.14 -15.58 2.83
CA THR A 359 -22.15 -16.68 1.85
C THR A 359 -23.16 -16.42 0.72
N ALA A 360 -22.79 -16.83 -0.51
CA ALA A 360 -23.42 -16.44 -1.77
C ALA A 360 -24.12 -17.63 -2.46
N GLU A 361 -25.27 -18.06 -1.95
CA GLU A 361 -25.97 -19.24 -2.52
C GLU A 361 -27.26 -18.92 -3.31
N ASP A 362 -27.79 -17.69 -3.29
CA ASP A 362 -29.02 -17.33 -4.04
C ASP A 362 -28.90 -16.04 -4.88
N VAL A 363 -27.71 -15.71 -5.37
CA VAL A 363 -27.50 -14.39 -5.97
C VAL A 363 -27.63 -14.39 -7.49
N ASP A 364 -28.69 -13.76 -8.00
CA ASP A 364 -28.87 -13.45 -9.41
C ASP A 364 -27.83 -12.41 -9.88
N VAL A 365 -26.97 -12.83 -10.81
CA VAL A 365 -25.90 -11.99 -11.39
C VAL A 365 -26.42 -10.79 -12.15
N ASP A 366 -27.59 -10.91 -12.79
CA ASP A 366 -28.18 -9.82 -13.56
C ASP A 366 -28.82 -8.80 -12.61
N ALA A 367 -29.52 -9.26 -11.57
CA ALA A 367 -30.02 -8.39 -10.50
C ALA A 367 -28.88 -7.63 -9.81
N LEU A 368 -27.75 -8.29 -9.54
CA LEU A 368 -26.53 -7.65 -9.02
C LEU A 368 -25.99 -6.59 -9.98
N ASN A 369 -25.87 -6.91 -11.27
CA ASN A 369 -25.34 -5.97 -12.24
C ASN A 369 -26.25 -4.75 -12.39
N HIS A 370 -27.58 -4.96 -12.42
CA HIS A 370 -28.57 -3.89 -12.37
C HIS A 370 -28.41 -3.03 -11.12
N TYR A 371 -28.24 -3.64 -9.94
CA TYR A 371 -28.01 -2.91 -8.71
C TYR A 371 -26.78 -1.98 -8.80
N PHE A 372 -25.62 -2.51 -9.21
CA PHE A 372 -24.39 -1.71 -9.26
C PHE A 372 -24.41 -0.59 -10.30
N VAL A 373 -25.03 -0.81 -11.47
CA VAL A 373 -25.19 0.24 -12.49
C VAL A 373 -26.17 1.31 -12.01
N ASP A 374 -27.26 0.91 -11.36
CA ASP A 374 -28.30 1.84 -10.93
C ASP A 374 -27.90 2.68 -9.72
N ILE A 375 -26.99 2.21 -8.84
CA ILE A 375 -26.62 2.95 -7.61
C ILE A 375 -26.20 4.38 -7.93
N GLY A 376 -25.31 4.58 -8.91
CA GLY A 376 -24.83 5.91 -9.27
C GLY A 376 -25.94 6.81 -9.79
N VAL A 377 -26.79 6.28 -10.68
CA VAL A 377 -27.93 6.99 -11.28
C VAL A 377 -28.99 7.33 -10.24
N ARG A 378 -29.36 6.37 -9.38
CA ARG A 378 -30.33 6.57 -8.30
C ARG A 378 -29.80 7.57 -7.28
N THR A 379 -28.52 7.49 -6.92
CA THR A 379 -27.90 8.43 -5.99
C THR A 379 -27.95 9.83 -6.58
N SER A 380 -27.44 10.02 -7.80
CA SER A 380 -27.45 11.33 -8.50
C SER A 380 -28.85 11.93 -8.60
N ARG A 381 -29.88 11.13 -8.93
CA ARG A 381 -31.28 11.59 -8.98
C ARG A 381 -31.88 11.93 -7.61
N SER A 382 -31.36 11.30 -6.55
CA SER A 382 -31.86 11.50 -5.19
C SER A 382 -31.23 12.69 -4.47
N VAL A 383 -30.22 13.33 -5.07
CA VAL A 383 -29.58 14.50 -4.47
C VAL A 383 -30.27 15.77 -4.93
N ASP A 384 -30.48 16.68 -4.00
CA ASP A 384 -30.98 18.00 -4.28
C ASP A 384 -29.88 18.85 -4.95
N SER A 385 -30.10 19.22 -6.21
CA SER A 385 -29.23 20.08 -7.00
C SER A 385 -29.75 21.51 -7.13
N SER A 386 -30.77 21.90 -6.34
CA SER A 386 -31.43 23.22 -6.40
C SER A 386 -30.61 24.37 -5.81
N GLY A 387 -29.47 24.08 -5.18
CA GLY A 387 -28.57 25.08 -4.60
C GLY A 387 -28.02 26.10 -5.61
N PRO A 388 -27.27 27.13 -5.13
CA PRO A 388 -26.69 28.16 -5.98
C PRO A 388 -25.74 27.56 -7.04
N GLU A 389 -25.59 28.22 -8.20
CA GLU A 389 -24.59 27.83 -9.17
C GLU A 389 -23.19 27.92 -8.55
N LEU A 390 -22.42 26.84 -8.70
CA LEU A 390 -21.04 26.82 -8.23
C LEU A 390 -20.17 27.58 -9.24
N PRO A 391 -19.37 28.56 -8.82
CA PRO A 391 -18.47 29.24 -9.72
C PRO A 391 -17.41 28.24 -10.21
N ILE A 392 -17.45 27.90 -11.50
CA ILE A 392 -16.41 27.11 -12.16
C ILE A 392 -15.12 27.96 -12.14
N ARG A 393 -14.16 27.59 -11.29
CA ARG A 393 -12.83 28.20 -11.31
C ARG A 393 -11.78 27.16 -11.66
N LEU A 394 -10.96 27.50 -12.67
CA LEU A 394 -9.77 26.72 -13.03
C LEU A 394 -8.88 26.50 -11.80
N PRO A 395 -8.16 25.37 -11.72
CA PRO A 395 -7.33 25.02 -10.56
C PRO A 395 -6.39 26.18 -10.19
N ARG A 396 -6.51 26.70 -8.96
CA ARG A 396 -5.54 27.64 -8.41
C ARG A 396 -4.52 26.88 -7.56
N VAL A 397 -3.26 26.94 -7.98
CA VAL A 397 -2.10 26.68 -7.14
C VAL A 397 -1.48 28.06 -6.86
N SER A 398 -1.44 28.52 -5.60
CA SER A 398 -0.57 29.65 -5.21
C SER A 398 0.83 29.07 -4.92
N THR A 399 1.93 29.60 -5.43
CA THR A 399 2.40 30.99 -5.47
C THR A 399 3.20 31.22 -6.76
N GLY A 400 2.87 32.27 -7.53
CA GLY A 400 3.60 32.69 -8.73
C GLY A 400 2.68 33.12 -9.87
N SER A 401 2.98 34.25 -10.51
CA SER A 401 2.32 34.74 -11.72
C SER A 401 2.26 33.68 -12.82
N PHE A 402 1.14 33.56 -13.54
CA PHE A 402 1.01 32.63 -14.66
C PHE A 402 0.64 33.33 -15.97
N LYS A 403 1.24 32.83 -17.06
CA LYS A 403 0.92 33.11 -18.46
C LYS A 403 0.23 31.85 -19.01
N VAL A 404 -0.97 31.99 -19.56
CA VAL A 404 -1.75 30.86 -20.10
C VAL A 404 -0.90 30.08 -21.12
N SER A 405 -0.71 28.79 -20.87
CA SER A 405 -0.02 27.86 -21.77
C SER A 405 -0.88 26.60 -21.94
N PRO A 406 -0.91 25.96 -23.12
CA PRO A 406 -1.67 24.75 -23.35
C PRO A 406 -1.23 23.64 -22.39
N LEU A 407 -2.19 22.86 -21.89
CA LEU A 407 -1.99 21.68 -21.05
C LEU A 407 -1.12 20.65 -21.81
N TYR A 408 0.21 20.70 -21.65
CA TYR A 408 1.21 19.73 -22.11
C TYR A 408 0.90 19.00 -23.45
N GLY A 409 0.33 19.66 -24.46
CA GLY A 409 -0.07 18.99 -25.72
C GLY A 409 -0.92 17.72 -25.59
N VAL A 410 -1.53 17.44 -24.42
CA VAL A 410 -2.30 16.21 -24.19
C VAL A 410 -3.71 16.41 -24.72
N ASP A 411 -4.07 15.65 -25.75
CA ASP A 411 -5.41 15.68 -26.34
C ASP A 411 -6.47 15.21 -25.33
N THR A 412 -7.36 16.10 -24.90
CA THR A 412 -8.37 15.76 -23.88
C THR A 412 -9.50 14.84 -24.39
N ARG A 413 -9.57 14.54 -25.69
CA ARG A 413 -10.58 13.62 -26.26
C ARG A 413 -10.51 12.22 -25.67
N TRP A 414 -9.33 11.77 -25.22
CA TRP A 414 -9.21 10.45 -24.58
C TRP A 414 -9.95 10.41 -23.24
N PHE A 415 -10.01 11.51 -22.47
CA PHE A 415 -10.81 11.57 -21.24
C PHE A 415 -12.29 11.43 -21.55
N ARG A 416 -12.77 12.02 -22.66
CA ARG A 416 -14.15 11.83 -23.12
C ARG A 416 -14.42 10.38 -23.46
N SER A 417 -13.52 9.71 -24.18
CA SER A 417 -13.61 8.27 -24.44
C SER A 417 -13.52 7.42 -23.17
N TYR A 418 -12.81 7.87 -22.14
CA TYR A 418 -12.71 7.23 -20.84
C TYR A 418 -13.89 7.55 -19.89
N LEU A 419 -14.78 8.47 -20.24
CA LEU A 419 -15.93 8.77 -19.37
C LEU A 419 -17.26 8.45 -20.05
N ALA A 420 -17.27 8.18 -21.36
CA ALA A 420 -18.46 7.91 -22.16
C ALA A 420 -18.55 6.44 -22.59
N ASP A 421 -19.78 5.92 -22.63
CA ASP A 421 -20.15 4.63 -23.24
C ASP A 421 -19.51 3.39 -22.59
N HIS A 422 -19.38 3.39 -21.27
CA HIS A 422 -18.73 2.32 -20.54
C HIS A 422 -19.71 1.25 -20.11
N TYR A 423 -19.36 -0.02 -20.31
CA TYR A 423 -20.21 -1.15 -19.96
C TYR A 423 -19.63 -1.94 -18.79
N GLN A 424 -20.49 -2.42 -17.91
CA GLN A 424 -20.16 -3.24 -16.75
C GLN A 424 -20.81 -4.63 -16.84
N ARG A 425 -20.13 -5.64 -16.31
CA ARG A 425 -20.66 -6.99 -16.05
C ARG A 425 -20.28 -7.42 -14.64
N VAL A 426 -21.13 -8.24 -14.04
CA VAL A 426 -20.84 -8.94 -12.78
C VAL A 426 -20.55 -10.40 -13.11
N GLN A 427 -19.49 -10.93 -12.51
CA GLN A 427 -19.13 -12.34 -12.59
C GLN A 427 -19.16 -12.91 -11.18
N LEU A 428 -19.99 -13.93 -10.97
CA LEU A 428 -19.97 -14.75 -9.76
C LEU A 428 -19.23 -16.06 -10.02
N GLN A 429 -18.50 -16.49 -9.00
CA GLN A 429 -17.83 -17.77 -8.96
C GLN A 429 -18.41 -18.54 -7.77
N SER A 430 -19.26 -19.53 -8.04
CA SER A 430 -19.87 -20.33 -6.99
C SER A 430 -18.89 -21.42 -6.55
N ALA A 431 -18.67 -21.56 -5.24
CA ALA A 431 -17.75 -22.54 -4.67
C ALA A 431 -18.46 -23.90 -4.58
N GLY A 432 -18.37 -24.68 -5.66
CA GLY A 432 -18.80 -26.08 -5.71
C GLY A 432 -17.82 -26.92 -6.52
N GLN A 433 -18.01 -28.25 -6.52
CA GLN A 433 -17.12 -29.24 -7.16
C GLN A 433 -16.95 -29.09 -8.69
N SER A 434 -17.64 -28.12 -9.30
CA SER A 434 -17.46 -27.64 -10.67
C SER A 434 -17.42 -26.11 -10.66
N LEU A 435 -16.34 -25.52 -11.20
CA LEU A 435 -16.16 -24.08 -11.37
C LEU A 435 -17.20 -23.51 -12.36
N ARG A 436 -18.45 -23.36 -11.93
CA ARG A 436 -19.48 -22.71 -12.74
C ARG A 436 -19.34 -21.20 -12.61
N ARG A 437 -18.89 -20.56 -13.69
CA ARG A 437 -18.86 -19.10 -13.82
C ARG A 437 -20.21 -18.63 -14.34
N THR A 438 -20.88 -17.78 -13.58
CA THR A 438 -22.10 -17.10 -14.04
C THR A 438 -21.74 -15.64 -14.31
N ILE A 439 -21.99 -15.17 -15.54
CA ILE A 439 -21.66 -13.81 -15.98
C ILE A 439 -22.96 -13.12 -16.39
N SER A 440 -23.18 -11.90 -15.89
CA SER A 440 -24.35 -11.09 -16.25
C SER A 440 -24.25 -10.55 -17.68
N ARG A 441 -25.38 -10.08 -18.22
CA ARG A 441 -25.39 -9.29 -19.45
C ARG A 441 -24.59 -7.98 -19.27
N PRO A 442 -23.93 -7.44 -20.32
CA PRO A 442 -23.36 -6.09 -20.26
C PRO A 442 -24.45 -5.06 -20.05
N LEU A 443 -24.23 -4.15 -19.12
CA LEU A 443 -25.09 -3.00 -18.87
C LEU A 443 -24.28 -1.72 -19.02
N LEU A 444 -24.87 -0.70 -19.64
CA LEU A 444 -24.28 0.62 -19.76
C LEU A 444 -24.19 1.26 -18.37
N ASN A 445 -23.00 1.70 -17.97
CA ASN A 445 -22.76 2.46 -16.76
C ASN A 445 -22.38 3.91 -17.12
N PRO A 446 -23.33 4.86 -17.06
CA PRO A 446 -23.10 6.22 -17.52
C PRO A 446 -22.44 7.14 -16.47
N ILE A 447 -22.24 6.68 -15.23
CA ILE A 447 -21.76 7.52 -14.12
C ILE A 447 -20.60 6.84 -13.40
N GLY A 448 -19.49 7.58 -13.26
CA GLY A 448 -18.33 7.18 -12.48
C GLY A 448 -17.13 6.79 -13.34
N THR A 449 -16.26 5.95 -12.79
CA THR A 449 -15.05 5.46 -13.47
C THR A 449 -14.96 3.94 -13.30
N PHE A 450 -14.16 3.27 -14.13
CA PHE A 450 -13.94 1.83 -13.97
C PHE A 450 -13.36 1.50 -12.58
N GLN A 451 -14.03 0.63 -11.85
CA GLN A 451 -13.54 0.13 -10.56
C GLN A 451 -12.18 -0.56 -10.74
N GLY A 452 -11.21 -0.22 -9.90
CA GLY A 452 -9.84 -0.75 -10.00
C GLY A 452 -8.97 -0.12 -11.09
N SER A 453 -9.48 0.88 -11.81
CA SER A 453 -8.65 1.66 -12.74
C SER A 453 -7.57 2.46 -12.03
N ALA A 454 -6.38 2.52 -12.63
CA ALA A 454 -5.31 3.39 -12.16
C ALA A 454 -5.66 4.89 -12.30
N LEU A 455 -6.57 5.22 -13.22
CA LEU A 455 -6.97 6.59 -13.53
C LEU A 455 -8.10 7.11 -12.64
N GLY A 456 -8.97 6.23 -12.14
CA GLY A 456 -10.09 6.59 -11.26
C GLY A 456 -9.67 7.50 -10.09
N PRO A 457 -8.62 7.18 -9.31
CA PRO A 457 -8.15 8.05 -8.23
C PRO A 457 -7.67 9.43 -8.69
N LEU A 458 -7.03 9.52 -9.86
CA LEU A 458 -6.58 10.80 -10.41
C LEU A 458 -7.79 11.66 -10.82
N LEU A 459 -8.76 11.06 -11.51
CA LEU A 459 -10.00 11.73 -11.90
C LEU A 459 -10.83 12.17 -10.71
N HIS A 460 -10.87 11.36 -9.64
CA HIS A 460 -11.50 11.75 -8.40
C HIS A 460 -10.84 12.98 -7.78
N ASN A 461 -9.50 13.04 -7.76
CA ASN A 461 -8.79 14.21 -7.27
C ASN A 461 -9.11 15.46 -8.09
N VAL A 462 -9.19 15.33 -9.43
CA VAL A 462 -9.59 16.45 -10.30
C VAL A 462 -11.03 16.89 -10.02
N TYR A 463 -11.93 15.92 -9.89
CA TYR A 463 -13.35 16.14 -9.64
C TYR A 463 -13.66 16.77 -8.28
N ALA A 464 -12.93 16.40 -7.22
CA ALA A 464 -13.12 16.94 -5.88
C ALA A 464 -12.22 18.15 -5.54
N ASN A 465 -11.38 18.61 -6.49
CA ASN A 465 -10.34 19.60 -6.22
C ASN A 465 -10.87 20.98 -5.82
N ASP A 466 -12.08 21.33 -6.26
CA ASP A 466 -12.71 22.61 -6.00
C ASP A 466 -13.60 22.61 -4.74
N LEU A 467 -13.81 21.45 -4.10
CA LEU A 467 -14.61 21.33 -2.88
C LEU A 467 -14.17 22.31 -1.78
N PRO A 468 -12.87 22.44 -1.41
CA PRO A 468 -12.44 23.36 -0.36
C PRO A 468 -12.70 24.84 -0.67
N LEU A 469 -12.96 25.19 -1.94
CA LEU A 469 -13.22 26.57 -2.36
C LEU A 469 -14.67 27.00 -2.12
N ASN A 470 -15.56 26.03 -1.87
CA ASN A 470 -16.97 26.26 -1.61
C ASN A 470 -17.28 26.32 -0.10
N ILE A 471 -16.24 26.40 0.73
CA ILE A 471 -16.33 26.49 2.17
C ILE A 471 -15.90 27.90 2.58
N ASP A 472 -16.57 28.45 3.59
CA ASP A 472 -16.30 29.81 4.09
C ASP A 472 -14.85 29.96 4.57
N GLU A 473 -14.25 31.15 4.37
CA GLU A 473 -12.86 31.42 4.75
C GLU A 473 -12.59 31.28 6.25
N SER A 474 -13.63 31.39 7.10
CA SER A 474 -13.53 31.16 8.54
C SER A 474 -13.42 29.68 8.92
N THR A 475 -13.69 28.76 7.99
CA THR A 475 -13.64 27.31 8.19
C THR A 475 -12.50 26.69 7.41
N SER A 476 -11.68 25.90 8.10
CA SER A 476 -10.62 25.14 7.47
C SER A 476 -11.09 23.76 7.04
N THR A 477 -10.65 23.31 5.87
CA THR A 477 -11.00 22.01 5.29
C THR A 477 -9.80 21.08 5.24
N ILE A 478 -10.00 19.82 5.61
CA ILE A 478 -9.03 18.73 5.40
C ILE A 478 -9.75 17.64 4.61
N ALA A 479 -9.31 17.42 3.37
CA ALA A 479 -9.78 16.32 2.54
C ALA A 479 -8.70 15.23 2.44
N TYR A 480 -9.12 13.98 2.59
CA TYR A 480 -8.29 12.80 2.33
C TYR A 480 -9.10 11.74 1.61
N ALA A 481 -8.83 11.55 0.32
CA ALA A 481 -9.68 10.74 -0.56
C ALA A 481 -11.15 11.20 -0.45
N ASP A 482 -12.06 10.29 -0.11
CA ASP A 482 -13.50 10.54 0.07
C ASP A 482 -13.86 11.13 1.44
N ASP A 483 -12.95 11.13 2.43
CA ASP A 483 -13.18 11.68 3.76
C ASP A 483 -12.87 13.19 3.80
N VAL A 484 -13.88 14.01 4.10
CA VAL A 484 -13.75 15.47 4.29
C VAL A 484 -14.01 15.85 5.75
N GLN A 485 -13.18 16.72 6.30
CA GLN A 485 -13.28 17.26 7.66
C GLN A 485 -13.29 18.77 7.59
N LEU A 486 -14.21 19.38 8.34
CA LEU A 486 -14.27 20.82 8.54
C LEU A 486 -13.79 21.11 9.96
N TYR A 487 -13.12 22.23 10.17
CA TYR A 487 -12.86 22.68 11.52
C TYR A 487 -12.79 24.20 11.64
N VAL A 488 -13.22 24.67 12.80
CA VAL A 488 -13.18 26.08 13.19
C VAL A 488 -12.51 26.17 14.56
N SER A 489 -11.71 27.21 14.78
CA SER A 489 -10.96 27.39 16.04
C SER A 489 -11.10 28.82 16.57
N GLY A 490 -11.29 28.96 17.88
CA GLY A 490 -11.41 30.26 18.52
C GLY A 490 -11.40 30.19 20.06
N PRO A 491 -11.51 31.33 20.75
CA PRO A 491 -11.64 31.37 22.20
C PRO A 491 -13.03 30.83 22.62
N PRO A 492 -13.18 30.23 23.83
CA PRO A 492 -14.45 29.63 24.28
C PRO A 492 -15.67 30.57 24.26
N ARG A 493 -15.44 31.88 24.39
CA ARG A 493 -16.49 32.92 24.31
C ARG A 493 -17.14 33.02 22.93
N ASP A 494 -16.46 32.57 21.88
CA ASP A 494 -16.93 32.67 20.50
C ASP A 494 -17.64 31.39 20.04
N ILE A 495 -17.98 30.48 20.97
CA ILE A 495 -18.53 29.15 20.65
C ILE A 495 -19.79 29.22 19.77
N VAL A 496 -20.68 30.19 20.00
CA VAL A 496 -21.90 30.36 19.21
C VAL A 496 -21.56 30.68 17.75
N ARG A 497 -20.67 31.66 17.54
CA ARG A 497 -20.20 32.05 16.21
C ARG A 497 -19.45 30.91 15.50
N LEU A 498 -18.67 30.13 16.24
CA LEU A 498 -17.96 28.96 15.69
C LEU A 498 -18.95 27.88 15.22
N THR A 499 -20.00 27.63 16.01
CA THR A 499 -21.08 26.69 15.64
C THR A 499 -21.80 27.17 14.36
N GLU A 500 -22.20 28.44 14.29
CA GLU A 500 -22.86 29.03 13.12
C GLU A 500 -21.99 28.92 11.85
N SER A 501 -20.70 29.30 11.94
CA SER A 501 -19.74 29.20 10.84
C SER A 501 -19.59 27.75 10.33
N LEU A 502 -19.60 26.76 11.24
CA LEU A 502 -19.53 25.35 10.89
C LEU A 502 -20.83 24.86 10.21
N GLU A 503 -22.00 25.29 10.68
CA GLU A 503 -23.31 24.99 10.08
C GLU A 503 -23.44 25.56 8.66
N ASP A 504 -23.03 26.81 8.46
CA ASP A 504 -23.00 27.48 7.15
C ASP A 504 -22.05 26.77 6.18
N SER A 505 -20.89 26.36 6.69
CA SER A 505 -19.90 25.61 5.91
C SER A 505 -20.38 24.22 5.52
N LEU A 506 -21.09 23.53 6.42
CA LEU A 506 -21.71 22.24 6.13
C LEU A 506 -22.85 22.37 5.11
N THR A 507 -23.63 23.45 5.17
CA THR A 507 -24.67 23.76 4.19
C THR A 507 -24.05 23.99 2.81
N SER A 508 -22.97 24.76 2.74
CA SER A 508 -22.24 25.01 1.49
C SER A 508 -21.62 23.72 0.92
N LEU A 509 -21.08 22.87 1.79
CA LEU A 509 -20.58 21.55 1.42
C LEU A 509 -21.69 20.62 0.89
N SER A 510 -22.87 20.64 1.52
CA SER A 510 -24.05 19.89 1.06
C SER A 510 -24.49 20.34 -0.33
N ASN A 511 -24.50 21.66 -0.59
CA ASN A 511 -24.81 22.21 -1.91
C ASN A 511 -23.79 21.76 -2.96
N TRP A 512 -22.50 21.77 -2.62
CA TRP A 512 -21.44 21.30 -3.52
C TRP A 512 -21.62 19.82 -3.87
N TYR A 513 -21.86 18.97 -2.86
CA TYR A 513 -22.13 17.55 -3.07
C TYR A 513 -23.38 17.34 -3.95
N GLY A 514 -24.45 18.10 -3.69
CA GLY A 514 -25.69 18.10 -4.46
C GLY A 514 -25.50 18.38 -5.95
N LYS A 515 -24.83 19.49 -6.26
CA LYS A 515 -24.52 19.89 -7.64
C LYS A 515 -23.63 18.88 -8.37
N ASN A 516 -22.76 18.18 -7.63
CA ASN A 516 -21.88 17.16 -8.16
C ASN A 516 -22.51 15.76 -8.21
N GLY A 517 -23.77 15.59 -7.80
CA GLY A 517 -24.48 14.30 -7.84
C GLY A 517 -24.07 13.32 -6.74
N LEU A 518 -23.49 13.83 -5.65
CA LEU A 518 -23.04 13.07 -4.49
C LEU A 518 -23.96 13.30 -3.30
N LYS A 519 -24.31 12.23 -2.58
CA LYS A 519 -25.17 12.32 -1.40
C LYS A 519 -24.34 12.34 -0.12
N ILE A 520 -24.42 13.44 0.64
CA ILE A 520 -23.83 13.52 1.98
C ILE A 520 -24.62 12.64 2.97
N ASN A 521 -23.92 11.93 3.84
CA ASN A 521 -24.53 11.09 4.86
C ASN A 521 -24.51 11.78 6.22
N ALA A 522 -25.57 12.56 6.50
CA ALA A 522 -25.72 13.27 7.78
C ALA A 522 -25.64 12.34 8.99
N ALA A 523 -26.22 11.13 8.92
CA ALA A 523 -26.19 10.15 10.01
C ALA A 523 -24.79 9.61 10.35
N LYS A 524 -23.85 9.65 9.39
CA LYS A 524 -22.44 9.28 9.61
C LYS A 524 -21.57 10.47 10.01
N THR A 525 -22.09 11.69 9.93
CA THR A 525 -21.36 12.90 10.29
C THR A 525 -21.24 12.99 11.81
N GLN A 526 -20.05 13.27 12.32
CA GLN A 526 -19.76 13.30 13.76
C GLN A 526 -19.13 14.64 14.12
N LEU A 527 -19.57 15.23 15.24
CA LEU A 527 -18.99 16.45 15.81
C LEU A 527 -18.08 16.10 16.99
N ILE A 528 -16.89 16.69 17.06
CA ILE A 528 -16.01 16.64 18.24
C ILE A 528 -15.52 18.04 18.62
N VAL A 529 -15.54 18.32 19.92
CA VAL A 529 -14.98 19.54 20.49
C VAL A 529 -13.62 19.23 21.13
N LEU A 530 -12.59 19.95 20.72
CA LEU A 530 -11.23 19.81 21.22
C LEU A 530 -10.80 21.04 22.02
N GLY A 531 -10.24 20.82 23.20
CA GLY A 531 -9.69 21.87 24.06
C GLY A 531 -9.04 21.28 25.31
N THR A 532 -8.49 22.14 26.18
CA THR A 532 -8.01 21.67 27.49
C THR A 532 -9.14 21.07 28.31
N ARG A 533 -8.81 20.15 29.23
CA ARG A 533 -9.80 19.51 30.11
C ARG A 533 -10.63 20.54 30.88
N GLU A 534 -10.01 21.64 31.31
CA GLU A 534 -10.67 22.73 32.01
C GLU A 534 -11.62 23.52 31.11
N MET A 535 -11.21 23.85 29.88
CA MET A 535 -12.06 24.52 28.89
C MET A 535 -13.27 23.67 28.52
N THR A 536 -13.07 22.40 28.18
CA THR A 536 -14.16 21.50 27.78
C THR A 536 -15.15 21.21 28.92
N ARG A 537 -14.74 21.34 30.18
CA ARG A 537 -15.62 21.13 31.35
C ARG A 537 -16.53 22.34 31.62
N ARG A 538 -16.10 23.53 31.22
CA ARG A 538 -16.83 24.79 31.46
C ARG A 538 -17.81 25.14 30.33
N LEU A 539 -17.78 24.39 29.23
CA LEU A 539 -18.67 24.62 28.09
C LEU A 539 -20.01 23.90 28.27
N PRO A 540 -21.12 24.51 27.81
CA PRO A 540 -22.39 23.81 27.68
C PRO A 540 -22.30 22.70 26.62
N PRO A 541 -23.27 21.76 26.58
CA PRO A 541 -23.37 20.81 25.48
C PRO A 541 -23.45 21.54 24.13
N ILE A 542 -22.55 21.20 23.22
CA ILE A 542 -22.49 21.79 21.88
C ILE A 542 -23.11 20.81 20.88
N SER A 543 -23.99 21.32 20.03
CA SER A 543 -24.60 20.62 18.92
C SER A 543 -24.65 21.53 17.71
N ILE A 544 -24.65 20.94 16.51
CA ILE A 544 -24.83 21.63 15.24
C ILE A 544 -26.08 21.08 14.54
N ASN A 545 -26.75 21.90 13.76
CA ASN A 545 -27.86 21.52 12.91
C ASN A 545 -27.37 21.33 11.48
N PHE A 546 -27.61 20.15 10.92
CA PHE A 546 -27.20 19.83 9.56
C PHE A 546 -28.22 18.94 8.86
N SER A 547 -28.70 19.38 7.69
CA SER A 547 -29.71 18.66 6.88
C SER A 547 -30.94 18.19 7.67
N GLY A 548 -31.46 19.05 8.56
CA GLY A 548 -32.63 18.74 9.40
C GLY A 548 -32.34 17.77 10.56
N SER A 549 -31.09 17.40 10.79
CA SER A 549 -30.65 16.56 11.92
C SER A 549 -29.77 17.37 12.89
N THR A 550 -29.97 17.20 14.19
CA THR A 550 -29.08 17.79 15.22
C THR A 550 -27.96 16.82 15.56
N ILE A 551 -26.71 17.22 15.32
CA ILE A 551 -25.51 16.42 15.60
C ILE A 551 -24.90 16.92 16.91
N ALA A 552 -25.02 16.10 17.97
CA ALA A 552 -24.42 16.40 19.27
C ALA A 552 -22.91 16.10 19.27
N SER A 553 -22.15 16.93 19.99
CA SER A 553 -20.72 16.71 20.16
C SER A 553 -20.43 15.44 20.97
N SER A 554 -19.44 14.67 20.51
CA SER A 554 -18.98 13.44 21.18
C SER A 554 -17.59 13.62 21.78
N SER A 555 -17.36 12.99 22.93
CA SER A 555 -16.02 12.91 23.54
C SER A 555 -15.07 12.00 22.76
N THR A 556 -15.61 11.14 21.88
CA THR A 556 -14.83 10.23 21.04
C THR A 556 -15.43 10.09 19.65
N VAL A 557 -14.65 10.32 18.60
CA VAL A 557 -15.06 10.14 17.19
C VAL A 557 -14.13 9.20 16.44
N LYS A 558 -14.64 8.54 15.39
CA LYS A 558 -13.83 7.69 14.52
C LYS A 558 -13.41 8.50 13.30
N ASN A 559 -12.10 8.69 13.12
CA ASN A 559 -11.53 9.50 12.05
C ASN A 559 -10.40 8.71 11.37
N LEU A 560 -10.49 8.50 10.05
CA LEU A 560 -9.54 7.73 9.24
C LEU A 560 -9.18 6.37 9.87
N GLY A 561 -10.19 5.67 10.38
CA GLY A 561 -10.03 4.35 11.02
C GLY A 561 -9.50 4.36 12.46
N ARG A 562 -9.29 5.52 13.10
CA ARG A 562 -8.80 5.64 14.49
C ARG A 562 -9.82 6.32 15.40
N ARG A 563 -9.87 5.94 16.68
CA ARG A 563 -10.67 6.64 17.70
C ARG A 563 -9.88 7.84 18.24
N ARG A 564 -10.47 9.03 18.17
CA ARG A 564 -9.92 10.30 18.66
C ARG A 564 -10.70 10.73 19.91
N ARG A 565 -10.02 11.22 20.95
CA ARG A 565 -10.65 11.71 22.19
C ARG A 565 -10.63 13.24 22.26
N SER A 566 -11.59 13.84 22.96
CA SER A 566 -11.76 15.30 23.08
C SER A 566 -10.65 16.02 23.83
N HIS A 567 -9.90 15.33 24.71
CA HIS A 567 -8.87 15.94 25.55
C HIS A 567 -7.49 15.90 24.87
N ILE A 568 -7.09 17.04 24.32
CA ILE A 568 -5.76 17.27 23.74
C ILE A 568 -5.27 18.65 24.21
N HIS A 569 -3.98 18.79 24.51
CA HIS A 569 -3.42 20.05 25.01
C HIS A 569 -3.36 21.13 23.91
N PHE A 570 -4.49 21.81 23.68
CA PHE A 570 -4.62 23.00 22.81
C PHE A 570 -4.90 24.24 23.64
N SER A 571 -4.35 25.39 23.24
CA SER A 571 -4.64 26.70 23.85
C SER A 571 -5.96 27.32 23.38
N TRP A 572 -6.57 26.77 22.31
CA TRP A 572 -7.79 27.26 21.67
C TRP A 572 -8.84 26.15 21.58
N LEU A 573 -10.13 26.52 21.56
CA LEU A 573 -11.23 25.60 21.35
C LEU A 573 -11.36 25.32 19.85
N THR A 574 -11.48 24.05 19.45
CA THR A 574 -11.65 23.66 18.04
C THR A 574 -12.83 22.73 17.89
N LEU A 575 -13.76 23.05 17.00
CA LEU A 575 -14.85 22.16 16.59
C LEU A 575 -14.43 21.46 15.30
N ILE A 576 -14.62 20.15 15.21
CA ILE A 576 -14.35 19.32 14.03
C ILE A 576 -15.58 18.47 13.71
#